data_AF-A0A6I6WMB5-F1
#
_entry.id   AF-A0A6I6WMB5-F1
#
_cell.length_a   1.000
_cell.length_b   1.000
_cell.length_c   1.000
_cell.angle_alpha   90.00
_cell.angle_beta   90.00
_cell.angle_gamma   90.00
#
_symmetry.space_group_name_H-M   'P 1'
#
loop_
_entity.id
_entity.type
_entity.pdbx_description
1 polymer ?
#
loop_
_entity_poly.entity_id
_entity_poly.type
_entity_poly.pdbx_seq_one_letter_code
_entity_poly.pdbx_strand_id
1 'polypeptide(L)'
;MRETSPRATTREPNPDPDPERTPGLERGGGVPPGETPPAEGSTPDAGPRETHNPTTGWSRTPVILIGLVVACFVVLFLGWLLELLG
;
A
#
# COMPACT_ATOMS: atom_id res chain seq x y z
N MET A 1 -9.48 35.10 -17.81
CA MET A 1 -9.17 35.59 -16.46
C MET A 1 -8.23 34.57 -15.83
N ARG A 2 -7.08 35.04 -15.32
CA ARG A 2 -6.01 34.21 -14.75
C ARG A 2 -6.30 34.06 -13.26
N GLU A 3 -6.53 32.84 -12.79
CA GLU A 3 -6.45 32.55 -11.36
C GLU A 3 -5.15 31.80 -11.07
N THR A 4 -4.30 32.53 -10.37
CA THR A 4 -3.07 32.12 -9.72
C THR A 4 -3.37 31.09 -8.63
N SER A 5 -2.94 29.84 -8.82
CA SER A 5 -2.81 28.88 -7.71
C SER A 5 -1.32 28.65 -7.41
N PRO A 6 -0.80 29.13 -6.28
CA PRO A 6 0.59 28.95 -5.90
C PRO A 6 0.77 27.66 -5.10
N ARG A 7 1.31 26.58 -5.69
CA ARG A 7 1.84 25.44 -4.91
C ARG A 7 2.80 24.53 -5.69
N ALA A 8 4.00 24.39 -5.13
CA ALA A 8 4.98 23.30 -5.25
C ALA A 8 5.60 22.97 -6.63
N THR A 9 6.88 23.31 -6.77
CA THR A 9 7.82 22.87 -7.83
C THR A 9 8.32 21.43 -7.63
N THR A 10 7.43 20.46 -7.48
CA THR A 10 7.76 19.06 -7.79
C THR A 10 7.07 18.78 -9.11
N ARG A 11 7.85 18.62 -10.20
CA ARG A 11 7.30 18.08 -11.45
C ARG A 11 6.92 16.62 -11.17
N GLU A 12 5.74 16.41 -10.61
CA GLU A 12 5.08 15.12 -10.68
C GLU A 12 4.84 14.86 -12.18
N PRO A 13 5.36 13.76 -12.75
CA PRO A 13 5.01 13.41 -14.12
C PRO A 13 3.49 13.26 -14.19
N ASN A 14 2.84 14.04 -15.04
CA ASN A 14 1.42 13.88 -15.31
C ASN A 14 1.22 12.44 -15.83
N PRO A 15 0.45 11.58 -15.12
CA PRO A 15 0.19 10.23 -15.59
C PRO A 15 -0.74 10.21 -16.81
N ASP A 16 -1.39 11.33 -17.14
CA ASP A 16 -2.28 11.38 -18.28
C ASP A 16 -1.51 11.25 -19.60
N PRO A 17 -1.98 10.37 -20.51
CA PRO A 17 -1.43 10.25 -21.85
C PRO A 17 -1.52 11.56 -22.64
N ASP A 18 -0.51 11.84 -23.46
CA ASP A 18 -0.48 13.02 -24.35
C ASP A 18 -1.57 12.87 -25.42
N PRO A 19 -2.54 13.80 -25.51
CA PRO A 19 -3.63 13.73 -26.49
C PRO A 19 -3.16 13.83 -27.94
N GLU A 20 -1.98 14.39 -28.22
CA GLU A 20 -1.43 14.40 -29.58
C GLU A 20 -0.77 13.08 -29.98
N ARG A 21 -0.54 12.18 -29.02
CA ARG A 21 0.14 10.90 -29.23
C ARG A 21 -0.68 9.69 -28.83
N THR A 22 -1.93 9.90 -28.39
CA THR A 22 -2.81 8.85 -27.89
C THR A 22 -4.14 8.90 -28.64
N PRO A 23 -4.42 7.92 -29.52
CA PRO A 23 -5.68 7.85 -30.26
C PRO A 23 -6.89 7.84 -29.32
N GLY A 24 -7.96 8.56 -29.66
CA GLY A 24 -9.21 8.57 -28.89
C GLY A 24 -9.29 9.60 -27.78
N LEU A 25 -8.24 10.39 -27.55
CA LEU A 25 -8.23 11.54 -26.64
C LEU A 25 -8.51 12.88 -27.35
N GLU A 26 -8.89 12.85 -28.64
CA GLU A 26 -9.43 14.04 -29.29
C GLU A 26 -10.61 14.58 -28.48
N ARG A 27 -10.92 15.88 -28.58
CA ARG A 27 -11.99 16.54 -27.80
C ARG A 27 -13.36 15.82 -27.86
N GLY A 28 -13.57 14.93 -28.83
CA GLY A 28 -14.76 14.09 -28.99
C GLY A 28 -14.71 12.68 -28.38
N GLY A 29 -13.59 12.23 -27.81
CA GLY A 29 -13.48 10.99 -27.01
C GLY A 29 -13.75 9.68 -27.76
N GLY A 30 -13.51 9.62 -29.08
CA GLY A 30 -13.85 8.45 -29.90
C GLY A 30 -12.66 7.89 -30.65
N VAL A 31 -12.58 6.56 -30.75
CA VAL A 31 -11.63 5.85 -31.62
C VAL A 31 -12.36 5.23 -32.83
N PRO A 32 -11.71 5.09 -34.00
CA PRO A 32 -12.27 4.36 -35.13
C PRO A 32 -12.63 2.90 -34.78
N PRO A 33 -13.67 2.31 -35.40
CA PRO A 33 -13.98 0.89 -35.21
C PRO A 33 -12.79 0.00 -35.60
N GLY A 34 -12.35 -0.86 -34.67
CA GLY A 34 -11.21 -1.76 -34.85
C GLY A 34 -9.90 -1.32 -34.17
N GLU A 35 -9.82 -0.06 -33.73
CA GLU A 35 -8.75 0.42 -32.85
C GLU A 35 -9.08 0.12 -31.38
N THR A 36 -8.06 -0.01 -30.53
CA THR A 36 -8.28 -0.19 -29.08
C THR A 36 -8.51 1.19 -28.44
N PRO A 37 -9.60 1.41 -27.68
CA PRO A 37 -9.84 2.67 -26.95
C PRO A 37 -8.65 3.07 -26.05
N PRO A 38 -8.43 4.38 -25.81
CA PRO A 38 -7.37 4.83 -24.91
C PRO A 38 -7.57 4.26 -23.51
N ALA A 39 -6.46 3.96 -22.82
CA ALA A 39 -6.50 3.52 -21.44
C ALA A 39 -7.15 4.61 -20.58
N GLU A 40 -8.25 4.28 -19.92
CA GLU A 40 -8.88 5.16 -18.94
C GLU A 40 -7.89 5.41 -17.79
N GLY A 41 -7.65 6.68 -17.46
CA GLY A 41 -6.79 7.05 -16.34
C GLY A 41 -7.30 6.42 -15.05
N SER A 42 -6.51 5.52 -14.45
CA SER A 42 -6.82 5.01 -13.12
C SER A 42 -6.77 6.16 -12.12
N THR A 43 -7.79 6.29 -11.28
CA THR A 43 -7.80 7.31 -10.23
C THR A 43 -6.67 7.00 -9.23
N PRO A 44 -5.58 7.81 -9.17
CA PRO A 44 -4.41 7.49 -8.34
C PRO A 44 -4.71 7.51 -6.83
N ASP A 45 -5.85 8.09 -6.45
CA ASP A 45 -6.31 8.23 -5.05
C ASP A 45 -7.56 7.37 -4.75
N ALA A 46 -7.91 6.38 -5.59
CA ALA A 46 -9.06 5.49 -5.34
C ALA A 46 -8.79 4.42 -4.26
N GLY A 47 -7.56 4.33 -3.76
CA GLY A 47 -7.24 3.50 -2.61
C GLY A 47 -7.68 4.16 -1.29
N PRO A 48 -8.06 3.38 -0.27
CA PRO A 48 -8.27 3.94 1.07
C PRO A 48 -7.03 4.72 1.51
N ARG A 49 -7.22 5.94 2.03
CA ARG A 49 -6.12 6.67 2.67
C ARG A 49 -5.62 5.87 3.86
N GLU A 50 -4.42 5.33 3.74
CA GLU A 50 -3.80 4.51 4.79
C GLU A 50 -3.33 5.40 5.95
N THR A 51 -4.30 5.91 6.72
CA THR A 51 -4.12 6.75 7.92
C THR A 51 -4.08 5.92 9.20
N HIS A 52 -4.54 4.66 9.13
CA HIS A 52 -4.79 3.81 10.30
C HIS A 52 -3.75 2.71 10.51
N ASN A 53 -2.62 2.75 9.82
CA ASN A 53 -1.48 1.88 10.07
C ASN A 53 -0.39 2.64 10.86
N PRO A 54 -0.51 2.78 12.19
CA PRO A 54 0.50 3.44 12.99
C PRO A 54 1.82 2.66 12.89
N THR A 55 2.89 3.33 12.47
CA THR A 55 4.22 2.74 12.27
C THR A 55 4.88 2.22 13.55
N THR A 56 4.30 2.54 14.71
CA THR A 56 4.98 2.42 16.00
C THR A 56 4.11 1.69 17.01
N GLY A 57 4.63 0.58 17.52
CA GLY A 57 4.42 0.18 18.91
C GLY A 57 3.73 -1.16 19.14
N TRP A 58 2.80 -1.58 18.27
CA TRP A 58 1.94 -2.73 18.59
C TRP A 58 2.63 -4.09 18.53
N SER A 59 3.75 -4.24 17.81
CA SER A 59 4.40 -5.55 17.68
C SER A 59 5.20 -6.00 18.90
N ARG A 60 5.66 -5.09 19.77
CA ARG A 60 6.56 -5.49 20.88
C ARG A 60 5.82 -6.23 22.00
N THR A 61 4.70 -5.69 22.44
CA THR A 61 3.91 -6.24 23.56
C THR A 61 3.46 -7.69 23.33
N PRO A 62 2.82 -8.06 22.20
CA PRO A 62 2.40 -9.43 21.96
C PRO A 62 3.60 -10.38 21.82
N VAL A 63 4.70 -9.94 21.19
CA VAL A 63 5.92 -10.76 21.06
C VAL A 63 6.52 -11.11 22.42
N ILE A 64 6.59 -10.14 23.34
CA ILE A 64 7.09 -10.37 24.71
C ILE A 64 6.18 -11.32 25.48
N LEU A 65 4.85 -11.14 25.39
CA LEU A 65 3.87 -12.02 26.03
C LEU A 65 3.99 -13.47 25.54
N ILE A 66 4.07 -13.67 24.23
CA ILE A 66 4.26 -14.99 23.64
C ILE A 66 5.59 -15.60 24.10
N GLY A 67 6.67 -14.81 24.12
CA GLY A 67 7.98 -15.25 24.61
C GLY A 67 7.93 -15.74 26.05
N LEU A 68 7.20 -15.05 26.94
CA LEU A 68 7.01 -15.47 28.34
C LEU A 68 6.28 -16.81 28.44
N VAL A 69 5.21 -17.00 27.66
CA VAL A 69 4.44 -18.25 27.64
C VAL A 69 5.30 -19.40 27.16
N VAL A 70 6.06 -19.21 26.07
CA VAL A 70 6.99 -20.22 25.55
C VAL A 70 8.06 -20.57 26.59
N ALA A 71 8.65 -19.57 27.24
CA ALA A 71 9.64 -19.80 28.29
C ALA A 71 9.08 -20.62 29.46
N CYS A 72 7.82 -20.37 29.84
CA CYS A 72 7.13 -21.16 30.87
C CYS A 72 7.01 -22.63 30.47
N PHE A 73 6.56 -22.93 29.25
CA PHE A 73 6.49 -24.31 28.74
C PHE A 73 7.86 -24.98 28.70
N VAL A 74 8.91 -24.27 28.24
CA VAL A 74 10.28 -24.81 28.22
C VAL A 74 10.71 -25.25 29.61
N VAL A 75 10.51 -24.41 30.64
CA VAL A 75 10.85 -24.76 32.03
C VAL A 75 10.07 -26.00 32.50
N LEU A 76 8.78 -26.09 32.20
CA LEU A 76 7.95 -27.25 32.56
C LEU A 76 8.45 -28.54 31.89
N PHE A 77 8.76 -28.49 30.60
CA PHE A 77 9.28 -29.65 29.87
C PHE A 77 10.67 -30.06 30.35
N LEU A 78 11.55 -29.10 30.65
CA LEU A 78 12.86 -29.41 31.23
C LEU A 78 12.71 -30.10 32.58
N GLY A 79 11.86 -29.60 33.47
CA GLY A 79 11.57 -30.25 34.74
C GLY A 79 11.03 -31.67 34.58
N TRP A 80 10.07 -31.85 33.66
CA TRP A 80 9.51 -33.16 33.36
C TRP A 80 10.52 -34.14 32.77
N LEU A 81 11.40 -33.66 31.88
CA LEU A 81 12.47 -34.47 31.30
C LEU A 81 13.49 -34.93 32.35
N LEU A 82 13.85 -34.04 33.27
CA LEU A 82 14.77 -34.37 34.37
C LEU A 82 14.17 -35.42 35.31
N GLU A 83 12.88 -35.30 35.63
CA GLU A 83 12.15 -36.32 36.41
C GLU A 83 12.12 -37.68 35.72
N LEU A 84 11.95 -37.70 34.39
CA LEU A 84 11.92 -38.95 33.61
C LEU A 84 13.30 -39.62 33.49
N LEU A 85 14.37 -38.83 33.52
CA LEU A 85 15.75 -39.32 33.34
C LEU A 85 16.41 -39.75 34.67
N GLY A 86 15.88 -39.30 35.80
CA GLY A 86 16.28 -39.72 37.16
C GLY A 86 15.66 -41.05 37.57
#